data_AF-A0A952V0X9-F1
#
_entry.id   AF-A0A952V0X9-F1
#
_cell.length_a   1.000
_cell.length_b   1.000
_cell.length_c   1.000
_cell.angle_alpha   90.00
_cell.angle_beta   90.00
_cell.angle_gamma   90.00
#
_symmetry.space_group_name_H-M   'P 1'
#
loop_
_entity.id
_entity.type
_entity.pdbx_description
1 polymer ?
#
loop_
_entity_poly.entity_id
_entity_poly.type
_entity_poly.pdbx_seq_one_letter_code
_entity_poly.pdbx_strand_id
1 'polypeptide(L)'
;SHAAATARALGLTPRRVTDAPAAVAELLERGKIVAACTGRFEWGPRALGQRSLLALPRDVSVRERLNRVIKRREPFRPFAPAVLDTRASEWFDGAPNDMTPFMTTVCPVRDPEALAAVTHVDGTARVQTVTAASAPFLDAVLREVGRRTDVPVVLNTSLNGAGEPIVADATDALAFFTAHPADAMLIGDLLFERGSPE
;
A
#
# COMPACT_ATOMS: atom_id res chain seq x y z
N SER A 1 -1.57 25.05 -0.86
CA SER A 1 -1.32 24.29 -2.11
C SER A 1 -2.63 24.05 -2.84
N HIS A 2 -2.59 23.75 -4.15
CA HIS A 2 -3.77 23.42 -4.96
C HIS A 2 -4.59 22.27 -4.34
N ALA A 3 -3.93 21.19 -3.91
CA ALA A 3 -4.57 20.06 -3.25
C ALA A 3 -5.39 20.44 -2.01
N ALA A 4 -4.91 21.38 -1.19
CA ALA A 4 -5.65 21.83 0.01
C ALA A 4 -6.87 22.71 -0.33
N ALA A 5 -6.91 23.33 -1.51
CA ALA A 5 -8.10 24.04 -1.99
C ALA A 5 -9.13 23.04 -2.53
N THR A 6 -8.69 22.08 -3.35
CA THR A 6 -9.55 21.00 -3.87
C THR A 6 -10.15 20.14 -2.75
N ALA A 7 -9.35 19.78 -1.75
CA ALA A 7 -9.84 19.06 -0.58
C ALA A 7 -10.98 19.79 0.14
N ARG A 8 -10.85 21.11 0.35
CA ARG A 8 -11.89 21.93 0.98
C ARG A 8 -13.17 21.97 0.15
N ALA A 9 -13.06 22.05 -1.17
CA ALA A 9 -14.22 22.00 -2.07
C ALA A 9 -14.96 20.65 -1.99
N LEU A 10 -14.26 19.57 -1.66
CA LEU A 10 -14.83 18.23 -1.47
C LEU A 10 -15.28 17.95 -0.02
N GLY A 11 -15.21 18.93 0.88
CA GLY A 11 -15.53 18.76 2.29
C GLY A 11 -14.54 17.90 3.08
N LEU A 12 -13.34 17.66 2.52
CA LEU A 12 -12.28 16.88 3.15
C LEU A 12 -11.36 17.79 3.96
N THR A 13 -11.16 17.47 5.24
CA THR A 13 -10.26 18.21 6.14
C THR A 13 -8.99 17.41 6.39
N PRO A 14 -7.84 17.80 5.83
CA PRO A 14 -6.58 17.12 6.12
C PRO A 14 -5.97 17.59 7.43
N ARG A 15 -5.27 16.67 8.10
CA ARG A 15 -4.26 16.98 9.10
C ARG A 15 -2.88 16.95 8.45
N ARG A 16 -2.04 17.93 8.75
CA ARG A 16 -0.62 17.88 8.34
C ARG A 16 0.15 16.96 9.28
N VAL A 17 0.93 16.05 8.74
CA VAL A 17 1.80 15.13 9.49
C VAL A 17 3.25 15.52 9.31
N THR A 18 4.03 15.51 10.40
CA THR A 18 5.47 15.80 10.37
C THR A 18 6.30 14.57 10.01
N ASP A 19 5.79 13.38 10.33
CA ASP A 19 6.37 12.09 9.97
C ASP A 19 5.30 11.24 9.28
N ALA A 20 5.26 11.33 7.96
CA ALA A 20 4.26 10.63 7.16
C ALA A 20 4.44 9.10 7.18
N PRO A 21 5.66 8.53 7.08
CA PRO A 21 5.87 7.09 7.27
C PRO A 21 5.36 6.58 8.61
N ALA A 22 5.65 7.29 9.72
CA ALA A 22 5.19 6.90 11.05
C ALA A 22 3.65 6.89 11.16
N ALA A 23 3.00 7.95 10.66
CA ALA A 23 1.55 8.06 10.68
C ALA A 23 0.88 6.97 9.84
N VAL A 24 1.44 6.64 8.66
CA VAL A 24 0.92 5.55 7.82
C VAL A 24 1.06 4.21 8.53
N ALA A 25 2.23 3.90 9.07
CA ALA A 25 2.45 2.64 9.77
C ALA A 25 1.52 2.46 10.98
N GLU A 26 1.25 3.52 11.75
CA GLU A 26 0.26 3.51 12.84
C GLU A 26 -1.15 3.17 12.34
N LEU A 27 -1.56 3.71 11.19
CA LEU A 27 -2.86 3.39 10.59
C LEU A 27 -2.90 1.94 10.09
N LEU A 28 -1.83 1.47 9.45
CA LEU A 28 -1.71 0.09 8.99
C LEU A 28 -1.81 -0.88 10.17
N GLU A 29 -1.10 -0.61 11.27
CA GLU A 29 -1.16 -1.36 12.53
C GLU A 29 -2.59 -1.49 13.08
N ARG A 30 -3.40 -0.44 12.93
CA ARG A 30 -4.83 -0.42 13.28
C ARG A 30 -5.74 -1.13 12.26
N GLY A 31 -5.18 -1.87 11.31
CA GLY A 31 -5.92 -2.60 10.28
C GLY A 31 -6.55 -1.70 9.21
N LYS A 32 -6.10 -0.44 9.08
CA LYS A 32 -6.65 0.50 8.10
C LYS A 32 -5.99 0.31 6.73
N ILE A 33 -6.77 0.53 5.67
CA ILE A 33 -6.31 0.63 4.29
C ILE A 33 -5.94 2.08 4.01
N VAL A 34 -4.66 2.32 3.73
CA VAL A 34 -4.12 3.66 3.48
C VAL A 34 -3.83 3.83 2.00
N ALA A 35 -4.50 4.78 1.36
CA ALA A 35 -4.12 5.26 0.04
C ALA A 35 -2.95 6.25 0.17
N ALA A 36 -1.89 6.04 -0.60
CA ALA A 36 -0.69 6.87 -0.57
C ALA A 36 -0.39 7.39 -1.97
N CYS A 37 -0.38 8.72 -2.09
CA CYS A 37 0.03 9.46 -3.28
C CYS A 37 1.23 10.34 -2.90
N THR A 38 2.44 9.79 -3.07
CA THR A 38 3.70 10.44 -2.65
C THR A 38 4.72 10.49 -3.78
N GLY A 39 5.61 11.48 -3.76
CA GLY A 39 6.72 11.57 -4.70
C GLY A 39 6.32 11.66 -6.18
N ARG A 40 7.27 11.31 -7.05
CA ARG A 40 7.12 11.31 -8.51
C ARG A 40 6.22 10.16 -8.97
N PHE A 41 5.51 10.34 -10.07
CA PHE A 41 4.73 9.28 -10.68
C PHE A 41 5.64 8.13 -11.13
N GLU A 42 5.15 6.90 -10.99
CA GLU A 42 5.83 5.67 -11.33
C GLU A 42 5.36 5.14 -12.69
N TRP A 43 6.30 4.66 -13.51
CA TRP A 43 5.98 4.22 -14.85
C TRP A 43 5.72 2.72 -14.92
N GLY A 44 4.63 2.33 -15.58
CA GLY A 44 4.27 0.93 -15.83
C GLY A 44 2.93 0.53 -15.22
N PRO A 45 2.57 -0.76 -15.33
CA PRO A 45 1.25 -1.25 -14.93
C PRO A 45 1.14 -1.56 -13.42
N ARG A 46 2.19 -1.31 -12.63
CA ARG A 46 2.27 -1.66 -11.21
C ARG A 46 2.45 -0.41 -10.38
N ALA A 47 1.89 -0.45 -9.16
CA ALA A 47 2.27 0.48 -8.13
C ALA A 47 3.43 -0.08 -7.30
N LEU A 48 4.46 0.73 -7.10
CA LEU A 48 5.77 0.43 -6.56
C LEU A 48 6.07 1.33 -5.35
N GLY A 49 5.05 2.04 -4.84
CA GLY A 49 5.09 2.77 -3.57
C GLY A 49 4.72 4.25 -3.67
N GLN A 50 4.60 4.79 -4.89
CA GLN A 50 4.29 6.20 -5.11
C GLN A 50 2.79 6.44 -5.29
N ARG A 51 2.07 5.48 -5.87
CA ARG A 51 0.61 5.50 -6.07
C ARG A 51 0.02 4.18 -5.61
N SER A 52 0.00 3.99 -4.29
CA SER A 52 -0.27 2.70 -3.66
C SER A 52 -1.47 2.72 -2.73
N LEU A 53 -2.20 1.61 -2.67
CA LEU A 53 -3.02 1.22 -1.53
C LEU A 53 -2.19 0.27 -0.68
N LEU A 54 -2.01 0.65 0.58
CA LEU A 54 -1.19 -0.04 1.57
C LEU A 54 -2.09 -0.65 2.65
N ALA A 55 -1.73 -1.85 3.10
CA ALA A 55 -2.42 -2.59 4.16
C ALA A 55 -1.43 -3.52 4.87
N LEU A 56 -1.74 -3.95 6.09
CA LEU A 56 -1.00 -5.05 6.70
C LEU A 56 -1.30 -6.38 5.98
N PRO A 57 -0.29 -7.25 5.81
CA PRO A 57 -0.42 -8.49 5.06
C PRO A 57 -0.98 -9.66 5.88
N ARG A 58 -1.18 -9.50 7.20
CA ARG A 58 -1.58 -10.57 8.12
C ARG A 58 -3.04 -10.98 7.98
N ASP A 59 -3.93 -10.00 7.76
CA ASP A 59 -5.37 -10.23 7.86
C ASP A 59 -6.02 -10.46 6.49
N VAL A 60 -6.53 -11.67 6.29
CA VAL A 60 -7.29 -12.07 5.09
C VAL A 60 -8.52 -11.17 4.88
N SER A 61 -9.14 -10.66 5.95
CA SER A 61 -10.28 -9.75 5.88
C SER A 61 -9.93 -8.46 5.13
N VAL A 62 -8.67 -8.00 5.22
CA VAL A 62 -8.20 -6.80 4.52
C VAL A 62 -8.07 -7.07 3.03
N ARG A 63 -7.59 -8.25 2.62
CA ARG A 63 -7.60 -8.69 1.21
C ARG A 63 -9.02 -8.72 0.66
N GLU A 64 -9.95 -9.32 1.40
CA GLU A 64 -11.35 -9.43 0.99
C GLU A 64 -12.00 -8.06 0.87
N ARG A 65 -11.77 -7.16 1.83
CA ARG A 65 -12.27 -5.80 1.80
C ARG A 65 -11.70 -5.01 0.62
N LEU A 66 -10.39 -5.11 0.36
CA LEU A 66 -9.76 -4.49 -0.81
C LEU A 66 -10.36 -5.02 -2.12
N ASN A 67 -10.50 -6.34 -2.25
CA ASN A 67 -11.05 -6.99 -3.44
C ASN A 67 -12.52 -6.61 -3.66
N ARG A 68 -13.34 -6.63 -2.62
CA ARG A 68 -14.78 -6.35 -2.68
C ARG A 68 -15.09 -4.88 -2.90
N VAL A 69 -14.47 -4.01 -2.10
CA VAL A 69 -14.98 -2.65 -1.93
C VAL A 69 -14.26 -1.65 -2.84
N ILE A 70 -12.96 -1.82 -3.08
CA ILE A 70 -12.16 -0.90 -3.91
C ILE A 70 -11.92 -1.50 -5.30
N LYS A 71 -11.39 -2.72 -5.36
CA LYS A 71 -10.99 -3.35 -6.62
C LYS A 71 -12.12 -4.02 -7.38
N ARG A 72 -13.26 -4.24 -6.73
CA ARG A 72 -14.47 -4.92 -7.24
C ARG A 72 -14.12 -6.14 -8.11
N ARG A 73 -13.25 -7.00 -7.57
CA ARG A 73 -12.75 -8.20 -8.23
C ARG A 73 -12.88 -9.41 -7.31
N GLU A 74 -12.57 -10.57 -7.82
CA GLU A 74 -12.76 -11.84 -7.14
C GLU A 74 -11.96 -11.90 -5.82
N PRO A 75 -12.55 -12.42 -4.73
CA PRO A 75 -11.98 -12.35 -3.38
C PRO A 75 -10.67 -13.15 -3.23
N PHE A 76 -10.50 -14.19 -4.05
CA PHE A 76 -9.32 -15.05 -4.01
C PHE A 76 -8.08 -14.40 -4.64
N ARG A 77 -8.22 -13.29 -5.38
CA ARG A 77 -7.09 -12.69 -6.11
C ARG A 77 -6.12 -12.05 -5.11
N PRO A 78 -4.89 -12.59 -4.97
CA PRO A 78 -3.94 -12.09 -4.00
C PRO A 78 -3.37 -10.73 -4.44
N PHE A 79 -2.79 -10.03 -3.47
CA PHE A 79 -2.05 -8.79 -3.68
C PHE A 79 -0.55 -9.02 -3.52
N ALA A 80 0.28 -8.07 -3.97
CA ALA A 80 1.73 -8.20 -3.88
C ALA A 80 2.22 -7.76 -2.49
N PRO A 81 3.13 -8.51 -1.85
CA PRO A 81 3.89 -7.99 -0.73
C PRO A 81 4.99 -7.04 -1.20
N ALA A 82 5.19 -5.96 -0.47
CA ALA A 82 6.41 -5.16 -0.50
C ALA A 82 7.22 -5.41 0.77
N VAL A 83 8.53 -5.56 0.65
CA VAL A 83 9.47 -5.90 1.73
C VAL A 83 10.78 -5.15 1.55
N LEU A 84 11.47 -4.83 2.64
CA LEU A 84 12.83 -4.31 2.56
C LEU A 84 13.74 -5.31 1.86
N ASP A 85 14.51 -4.86 0.88
CA ASP A 85 15.44 -5.70 0.13
C ASP A 85 16.37 -6.49 1.06
N THR A 86 16.90 -5.83 2.09
CA THR A 86 17.80 -6.43 3.09
C THR A 86 17.14 -7.47 4.01
N ARG A 87 15.80 -7.54 4.06
CA ARG A 87 15.04 -8.51 4.88
C ARG A 87 14.23 -9.48 4.05
N ALA A 88 14.29 -9.39 2.72
CA ALA A 88 13.42 -10.16 1.85
C ALA A 88 13.66 -11.68 1.95
N SER A 89 14.91 -12.11 2.16
CA SER A 89 15.26 -13.53 2.37
C SER A 89 14.76 -14.12 3.69
N GLU A 90 14.35 -13.29 4.65
CA GLU A 90 13.72 -13.74 5.89
C GLU A 90 12.28 -14.23 5.64
N TRP A 91 11.61 -13.66 4.62
CA TRP A 91 10.18 -13.85 4.35
C TRP A 91 9.89 -14.64 3.07
N PHE A 92 10.82 -14.65 2.12
CA PHE A 92 10.64 -15.26 0.81
C PHE A 92 11.86 -16.09 0.39
N ASP A 93 11.60 -17.24 -0.24
CA ASP A 93 12.63 -18.10 -0.82
C ASP A 93 12.98 -17.71 -2.26
N GLY A 94 14.12 -18.23 -2.75
CA GLY A 94 14.52 -18.12 -4.16
C GLY A 94 15.36 -16.90 -4.50
N ALA A 95 15.89 -16.19 -3.49
CA ALA A 95 16.72 -14.99 -3.57
C ALA A 95 16.10 -13.89 -4.46
N PRO A 96 15.56 -12.82 -3.87
CA PRO A 96 15.15 -11.65 -4.64
C PRO A 96 16.21 -11.25 -5.66
N ASN A 97 15.75 -10.89 -6.85
CA ASN A 97 16.60 -10.60 -8.01
C ASN A 97 16.26 -9.20 -8.56
N ASP A 98 16.94 -8.79 -9.63
CA ASP A 98 16.75 -7.48 -10.28
C ASP A 98 15.33 -7.21 -10.79
N MET A 99 14.48 -8.25 -10.85
CA MET A 99 13.09 -8.18 -11.30
C MET A 99 12.11 -8.02 -10.13
N THR A 100 12.49 -8.41 -8.91
CA THR A 100 11.65 -8.23 -7.72
C THR A 100 11.28 -6.77 -7.43
N PRO A 101 12.11 -5.74 -7.63
CA PRO A 101 11.68 -4.34 -7.41
C PRO A 101 10.46 -3.92 -8.24
N PHE A 102 10.18 -4.63 -9.34
CA PHE A 102 9.10 -4.32 -10.29
C PHE A 102 7.90 -5.27 -10.16
N MET A 103 7.87 -6.11 -9.12
CA MET A 103 6.84 -7.14 -8.92
C MET A 103 6.68 -8.08 -10.12
N THR A 104 7.78 -8.53 -10.74
CA THR A 104 7.73 -9.46 -11.89
C THR A 104 8.24 -10.85 -11.55
N THR A 105 8.60 -11.10 -10.30
CA THR A 105 9.03 -12.42 -9.79
C THR A 105 8.06 -12.92 -8.73
N VAL A 106 7.79 -14.23 -8.77
CA VAL A 106 7.01 -14.95 -7.76
C VAL A 106 7.98 -15.78 -6.92
N CYS A 107 7.83 -15.68 -5.61
CA CYS A 107 8.70 -16.36 -4.63
C CYS A 107 7.84 -17.21 -3.69
N PRO A 108 8.32 -18.38 -3.23
CA PRO A 108 7.69 -19.09 -2.12
C PRO A 108 7.73 -18.24 -0.85
N VAL A 109 6.66 -18.28 -0.06
CA VAL A 109 6.52 -17.55 1.20
C VAL A 109 6.94 -18.44 2.35
N ARG A 110 7.85 -17.94 3.20
CA ARG A 110 8.40 -18.69 4.34
C ARG A 110 7.40 -18.82 5.50
N ASP A 111 6.60 -17.80 5.72
CA ASP A 111 5.55 -17.77 6.73
C ASP A 111 4.20 -17.31 6.11
N PRO A 112 3.43 -18.25 5.53
CA PRO A 112 2.13 -17.96 4.93
C PRO A 112 1.09 -17.45 5.92
N GLU A 113 1.21 -17.79 7.22
CA GLU A 113 0.26 -17.36 8.25
C GLU A 113 0.46 -15.88 8.56
N ALA A 114 1.71 -15.44 8.73
CA ALA A 114 2.04 -14.03 8.91
C ALA A 114 1.73 -13.16 7.68
N LEU A 115 1.69 -13.76 6.48
CA LEU A 115 1.50 -13.07 5.19
C LEU A 115 0.22 -13.52 4.45
N ALA A 116 -0.81 -13.93 5.17
CA ALA A 116 -2.00 -14.57 4.60
C ALA A 116 -2.74 -13.73 3.53
N ALA A 117 -2.75 -12.39 3.65
CA ALA A 117 -3.44 -11.49 2.71
C ALA A 117 -2.73 -11.36 1.35
N VAL A 118 -1.45 -11.71 1.28
CA VAL A 118 -0.59 -11.56 0.09
C VAL A 118 -0.09 -12.90 -0.45
N THR A 119 -0.32 -13.99 0.29
CA THR A 119 0.06 -15.34 -0.12
C THR A 119 -1.01 -15.97 -1.01
N HIS A 120 -0.56 -16.59 -2.10
CA HIS A 120 -1.36 -17.35 -3.04
C HIS A 120 -1.74 -18.71 -2.44
N VAL A 121 -2.72 -19.39 -3.04
CA VAL A 121 -3.17 -20.73 -2.60
C VAL A 121 -2.08 -21.80 -2.67
N ASP A 122 -1.06 -21.59 -3.51
CA ASP A 122 0.10 -22.47 -3.67
C ASP A 122 1.28 -22.11 -2.75
N GLY A 123 1.10 -21.18 -1.80
CA GLY A 123 2.14 -20.76 -0.87
C GLY A 123 3.15 -19.77 -1.45
N THR A 124 2.88 -19.19 -2.62
CA THR A 124 3.77 -18.21 -3.27
C THR A 124 3.24 -16.78 -3.19
N ALA A 125 4.08 -15.78 -3.47
CA ALA A 125 3.65 -14.40 -3.63
C ALA A 125 4.50 -13.67 -4.67
N ARG A 126 3.92 -12.66 -5.33
CA ARG A 126 4.63 -11.81 -6.29
C ARG A 126 5.29 -10.62 -5.59
N VAL A 127 6.56 -10.76 -5.25
CA VAL A 127 7.27 -9.88 -4.30
C VAL A 127 7.73 -8.58 -4.94
N GLN A 128 7.62 -7.49 -4.19
CA GLN A 128 8.34 -6.24 -4.39
C GLN A 128 9.46 -6.08 -3.36
N THR A 129 10.72 -6.05 -3.79
CA THR A 129 11.81 -5.57 -2.93
C THR A 129 11.94 -4.06 -3.00
N VAL A 130 12.21 -3.45 -1.86
CA VAL A 130 12.22 -2.00 -1.72
C VAL A 130 13.53 -1.56 -1.08
N THR A 131 14.11 -0.49 -1.65
CA THR A 131 15.25 0.21 -1.08
C THR A 131 14.89 1.69 -0.92
N ALA A 132 15.63 2.39 -0.07
CA ALA A 132 15.51 3.83 0.06
C ALA A 132 15.76 4.59 -1.26
N ALA A 133 16.50 4.00 -2.20
CA ALA A 133 16.73 4.60 -3.52
C ALA A 133 15.54 4.40 -4.49
N SER A 134 14.89 3.23 -4.46
CA SER A 134 13.79 2.91 -5.38
C SER A 134 12.46 3.54 -4.96
N ALA A 135 12.13 3.47 -3.67
CA ALA A 135 10.90 4.06 -3.12
C ALA A 135 11.13 4.54 -1.67
N PRO A 136 11.75 5.73 -1.48
CA PRO A 136 12.14 6.23 -0.16
C PRO A 136 11.00 6.25 0.87
N PHE A 137 9.80 6.64 0.43
CA PHE A 137 8.62 6.66 1.30
C PHE A 137 8.20 5.26 1.74
N LEU A 138 8.14 4.30 0.79
CA LEU A 138 7.74 2.92 1.09
C LEU A 138 8.80 2.20 1.93
N ASP A 139 10.09 2.43 1.68
CA ASP A 139 11.20 1.94 2.54
C ASP A 139 11.01 2.42 3.99
N ALA A 140 10.75 3.71 4.19
CA ALA A 140 10.52 4.25 5.52
C ALA A 140 9.26 3.67 6.20
N VAL A 141 8.16 3.50 5.46
CA VAL A 141 6.95 2.83 5.97
C VAL A 141 7.26 1.39 6.40
N LEU A 142 7.99 0.63 5.57
CA LEU A 142 8.36 -0.76 5.88
C LEU A 142 9.22 -0.87 7.14
N ARG A 143 10.16 0.06 7.35
CA ARG A 143 10.97 0.12 8.58
C ARG A 143 10.10 0.35 9.80
N GLU A 144 9.17 1.30 9.74
CA GLU A 144 8.29 1.58 10.88
C GLU A 144 7.30 0.44 11.12
N VAL A 145 6.71 -0.13 10.08
CA VAL A 145 5.83 -1.31 10.21
C VAL A 145 6.59 -2.48 10.83
N GLY A 146 7.84 -2.72 10.39
CA GLY A 146 8.72 -3.72 10.99
C GLY A 146 9.00 -3.45 12.47
N ARG A 147 9.20 -2.19 12.87
CA ARG A 147 9.42 -1.79 14.27
C ARG A 147 8.18 -1.98 15.15
N ARG A 148 6.98 -1.83 14.58
CA ARG A 148 5.69 -1.94 15.29
C ARG A 148 5.15 -3.35 15.38
N THR A 149 5.39 -4.16 14.35
CA THR A 149 4.69 -5.43 14.16
C THR A 149 5.62 -6.64 14.10
N ASP A 150 6.94 -6.43 14.03
CA ASP A 150 7.96 -7.45 13.71
C ASP A 150 7.85 -8.06 12.30
N VAL A 151 6.85 -7.67 11.49
CA VAL A 151 6.67 -8.07 10.10
C VAL A 151 6.96 -6.85 9.20
N PRO A 152 8.18 -6.70 8.63
CA PRO A 152 8.56 -5.58 7.77
C PRO A 152 8.01 -5.75 6.35
N VAL A 153 6.75 -6.15 6.23
CA VAL A 153 6.07 -6.44 4.96
C VAL A 153 4.74 -5.69 4.95
N VAL A 154 4.43 -5.05 3.83
CA VAL A 154 3.10 -4.47 3.60
C VAL A 154 2.49 -5.05 2.34
N LEU A 155 1.17 -5.19 2.32
CA LEU A 155 0.44 -5.37 1.08
C LEU A 155 0.54 -4.08 0.27
N ASN A 156 0.99 -4.17 -0.98
CA ASN A 156 1.02 -3.06 -1.93
C ASN A 156 0.19 -3.40 -3.17
N THR A 157 -0.75 -2.52 -3.50
CA THR A 157 -1.50 -2.59 -4.76
C THR A 157 -1.72 -1.20 -5.37
N SER A 158 -2.11 -1.15 -6.63
CA SER A 158 -2.29 0.11 -7.36
C SER A 158 -3.30 1.02 -6.70
N LEU A 159 -3.06 2.33 -6.73
CA LEU A 159 -4.05 3.32 -6.33
C LEU A 159 -4.97 3.62 -7.51
N ASN A 160 -6.02 2.79 -7.65
CA ASN A 160 -7.09 2.92 -8.63
C ASN A 160 -8.32 2.10 -8.25
N GLY A 161 -9.49 2.48 -8.76
CA GLY A 161 -10.68 1.65 -8.74
C GLY A 161 -10.67 0.54 -9.82
N ALA A 162 -11.75 -0.22 -9.87
CA ALA A 162 -11.95 -1.24 -10.89
C ALA A 162 -12.12 -0.62 -12.29
N GLY A 163 -11.25 -0.98 -13.23
CA GLY A 163 -11.29 -0.44 -14.60
C GLY A 163 -10.74 0.98 -14.74
N GLU A 164 -10.21 1.57 -13.66
CA GLU A 164 -9.63 2.92 -13.65
C GLU A 164 -8.10 2.88 -13.84
N PRO A 165 -7.49 3.90 -14.47
CA PRO A 165 -6.04 4.05 -14.49
C PRO A 165 -5.47 4.35 -13.09
N ILE A 166 -4.16 4.17 -12.92
CA ILE A 166 -3.46 4.60 -11.69
C ILE A 166 -3.57 6.11 -11.55
N VAL A 167 -3.93 6.58 -10.35
CA VAL A 167 -3.97 7.99 -9.97
C VAL A 167 -2.66 8.69 -10.36
N ALA A 168 -2.74 9.77 -11.15
CA ALA A 168 -1.54 10.47 -11.61
C ALA A 168 -1.07 11.53 -10.59
N ASP A 169 -2.01 12.34 -10.10
CA ASP A 169 -1.72 13.51 -9.27
C ASP A 169 -2.64 13.63 -8.03
N ALA A 170 -2.51 14.75 -7.32
CA ALA A 170 -3.27 15.02 -6.11
C ALA A 170 -4.78 15.20 -6.35
N THR A 171 -5.18 15.72 -7.51
CA THR A 171 -6.59 15.90 -7.85
C THR A 171 -7.23 14.54 -8.10
N ASP A 172 -6.56 13.68 -8.86
CA ASP A 172 -6.96 12.28 -9.06
C ASP A 172 -7.04 11.53 -7.73
N ALA A 173 -6.07 11.74 -6.84
CA ALA A 173 -6.05 11.10 -5.53
C ALA A 173 -7.26 11.51 -4.69
N LEU A 174 -7.61 12.80 -4.67
CA LEU A 174 -8.79 13.29 -3.94
C LEU A 174 -10.10 12.77 -4.55
N ALA A 175 -10.19 12.70 -5.88
CA ALA A 175 -11.33 12.11 -6.57
C ALA A 175 -11.48 10.61 -6.22
N PHE A 176 -10.38 9.85 -6.30
CA PHE A 176 -10.32 8.45 -5.87
C PHE A 176 -10.77 8.32 -4.42
N PHE A 177 -10.20 9.13 -3.51
CA PHE A 177 -10.52 9.04 -2.09
C PHE A 177 -11.97 9.37 -1.81
N THR A 178 -12.63 10.22 -2.61
CA THR A 178 -14.06 10.51 -2.46
C THR A 178 -14.92 9.33 -2.94
N ALA A 179 -14.58 8.74 -4.08
CA ALA A 179 -15.34 7.68 -4.73
C ALA A 179 -15.15 6.29 -4.10
N HIS A 180 -13.98 6.02 -3.52
CA HIS A 180 -13.60 4.70 -3.00
C HIS A 180 -13.35 4.75 -1.49
N PRO A 181 -13.80 3.75 -0.72
CA PRO A 181 -13.73 3.79 0.74
C PRO A 181 -12.43 3.20 1.29
N ALA A 182 -11.30 3.78 0.89
CA ALA A 182 -10.07 3.66 1.66
C ALA A 182 -10.26 4.38 3.01
N ASP A 183 -9.64 3.88 4.08
CA ASP A 183 -9.82 4.46 5.42
C ASP A 183 -9.10 5.80 5.57
N ALA A 184 -7.94 5.92 4.94
CA ALA A 184 -7.14 7.13 4.95
C ALA A 184 -6.48 7.37 3.59
N MET A 185 -6.13 8.62 3.33
CA MET A 185 -5.37 9.05 2.16
C MET A 185 -4.24 9.97 2.60
N LEU A 186 -3.03 9.70 2.13
CA LEU A 186 -1.88 10.57 2.29
C LEU A 186 -1.52 11.18 0.93
N ILE A 187 -1.49 12.52 0.86
CA ILE A 187 -1.00 13.27 -0.30
C ILE A 187 0.15 14.16 0.15
N GLY A 188 1.38 13.75 -0.14
CA GLY A 188 2.57 14.38 0.44
C GLY A 188 2.57 14.28 1.96
N ASP A 189 2.38 15.40 2.65
CA ASP A 189 2.29 15.49 4.12
C ASP A 189 0.86 15.80 4.63
N LEU A 190 -0.14 15.76 3.75
CA LEU A 190 -1.54 15.92 4.09
C LEU A 190 -2.19 14.56 4.25
N LEU A 191 -2.62 14.26 5.47
CA LEU A 191 -3.33 13.04 5.83
C LEU A 191 -4.83 13.32 5.98
N PHE A 192 -5.63 12.58 5.24
CA PHE A 192 -7.08 12.57 5.30
C PHE A 192 -7.52 11.26 5.93
N GLU A 193 -8.38 11.31 6.93
CA GLU A 193 -8.90 10.13 7.61
C GLU A 193 -10.42 10.15 7.47
N ARG A 194 -11.02 9.04 7.04
CA ARG A 194 -12.47 8.86 7.15
C ARG A 194 -12.77 8.59 8.62
N GLY A 195 -13.79 9.26 9.17
CA GLY A 195 -14.33 8.88 10.46
C GLY A 195 -14.67 7.39 10.45
N SER A 196 -14.53 6.73 11.60
CA SER A 196 -14.99 5.34 11.75
C SER A 196 -16.42 5.25 11.21
N PRO A 197 -16.74 4.26 10.36
CA PRO A 197 -18.15 3.99 10.09
C PRO A 197 -18.81 3.70 11.44
N GLU A 198 -19.85 4.47 11.76
CA GLU A 198 -20.79 4.12 12.84
C GLU A 198 -21.43 2.76 12.56
#